data_AF-A0A9D0KKM6-F1
#
_entry.id   AF-A0A9D0KKM6-F1
#
_cell.length_a   1.000
_cell.length_b   1.000
_cell.length_c   1.000
_cell.angle_alpha   90.00
_cell.angle_beta   90.00
_cell.angle_gamma   90.00
#
_symmetry.space_group_name_H-M   'P 1'
#
loop_
_entity.id
_entity.type
_entity.pdbx_description
1 polymer ?
#
loop_
_entity_poly.entity_id
_entity_poly.type
_entity_poly.pdbx_seq_one_letter_code
_entity_poly.pdbx_strand_id
1 'polypeptide(L)'
;MNRHGALLGFLGRDGALSKLHELVRELRVSRVMTTSLLTLTPHNTMQELKDLLREHRISGVPIVEGGELVGIASIEDLIHALEEQRLDAPIWEYMTREGLITAHAQEPVMEALRRFEKTGIGRMPVLDARGKLVGIITRGDITVALLRALQELYNEAEAAQARPHRFFEALVSDRTRVKLRYRVRRGDFAHAGEASSKIKRALLQIGASPQLARRVAIAAYEAEMNLIIHTDEGGLLLAQLRPDRIIIVAQDRGPGIPDVSLARRPGYSTASEEVRELGFGAGMGLTNIERCADRMSLWSAVGVGTRLEIVFYVAPEEKTEDREPPQGRGEPPSDV
;
A
#
# COMPACT_ATOMS: atom_id res chain seq x y z
N MET A 1 -19.16 -5.58 15.28
CA MET A 1 -18.53 -4.32 14.82
C MET A 1 -17.90 -4.58 13.46
N ASN A 2 -18.38 -3.89 12.41
CA ASN A 2 -18.19 -4.28 11.01
C ASN A 2 -16.77 -4.01 10.49
N ARG A 3 -16.09 -5.06 10.02
CA ARG A 3 -14.75 -5.04 9.38
C ARG A 3 -14.69 -4.31 8.03
N HIS A 4 -15.78 -3.67 7.59
CA HIS A 4 -15.87 -2.98 6.29
C HIS A 4 -15.55 -1.48 6.37
N GLY A 5 -15.43 -0.89 7.58
CA GLY A 5 -15.11 0.53 7.75
C GLY A 5 -13.62 0.88 7.65
N ALA A 6 -12.72 -0.10 7.78
CA ALA A 6 -11.28 0.16 7.84
C ALA A 6 -10.64 0.52 6.48
N LEU A 7 -11.27 0.12 5.37
CA LEU A 7 -10.73 0.31 4.02
C LEU A 7 -11.07 1.68 3.41
N LEU A 8 -12.20 2.29 3.78
CA LEU A 8 -12.56 3.63 3.32
C LEU A 8 -11.78 4.74 4.04
N GLY A 9 -11.28 4.49 5.27
CA GLY A 9 -10.44 5.46 5.98
C GLY A 9 -9.08 5.66 5.29
N PHE A 10 -8.50 4.62 4.72
CA PHE A 10 -7.13 4.68 4.20
C PHE A 10 -6.96 5.57 2.94
N LEU A 11 -8.05 5.85 2.22
CA LEU A 11 -8.04 6.58 0.95
C LEU A 11 -8.29 8.10 1.10
N GLY A 12 -8.59 8.59 2.29
CA GLY A 12 -8.71 10.02 2.60
C GLY A 12 -7.59 10.49 3.54
N ARG A 13 -7.19 11.78 3.44
CA ARG A 13 -6.27 12.40 4.41
C ARG A 13 -6.66 12.10 5.86
N ASP A 14 -7.96 12.04 6.14
CA ASP A 14 -8.51 11.86 7.49
C ASP A 14 -8.26 10.47 8.09
N GLY A 15 -8.27 9.38 7.32
CA GLY A 15 -8.09 8.05 7.92
C GLY A 15 -6.65 7.58 8.01
N ALA A 16 -5.73 8.10 7.19
CA ALA A 16 -4.29 7.93 7.44
C ALA A 16 -3.87 8.64 8.74
N LEU A 17 -4.35 9.87 8.95
CA LEU A 17 -4.18 10.62 10.19
C LEU A 17 -4.82 9.91 11.39
N SER A 18 -6.02 9.35 11.23
CA SER A 18 -6.68 8.60 12.31
C SER A 18 -5.90 7.34 12.71
N LYS A 19 -5.37 6.59 11.74
CA LYS A 19 -4.62 5.36 12.00
C LYS A 19 -3.25 5.65 12.61
N LEU A 20 -2.61 6.74 12.20
CA LEU A 20 -1.41 7.26 12.86
C LEU A 20 -1.70 7.66 14.30
N HIS A 21 -2.78 8.40 14.55
CA HIS A 21 -3.20 8.76 15.91
C HIS A 21 -3.48 7.52 16.77
N GLU A 22 -4.11 6.48 16.23
CA GLU A 22 -4.36 5.22 16.93
C GLU A 22 -3.05 4.51 17.28
N LEU A 23 -2.15 4.36 16.30
CA LEU A 23 -0.85 3.73 16.49
C LEU A 23 -0.04 4.36 17.62
N VAL A 24 0.07 5.69 17.63
CA VAL A 24 0.87 6.38 18.64
C VAL A 24 0.23 6.30 20.04
N ARG A 25 -1.10 6.11 20.12
CA ARG A 25 -1.81 5.89 21.39
C ARG A 25 -1.69 4.46 21.91
N GLU A 26 -1.60 3.47 21.02
CA GLU A 26 -1.52 2.06 21.40
C GLU A 26 -0.09 1.57 21.67
N LEU A 27 0.91 2.13 20.99
CA LEU A 27 2.30 1.73 21.15
C LEU A 27 2.77 1.99 22.59
N ARG A 28 3.21 0.93 23.26
CA ARG A 28 3.64 0.96 24.67
C ARG A 28 5.15 1.06 24.79
N VAL A 29 5.62 1.74 25.83
CA VAL A 29 7.06 1.91 26.13
C VAL A 29 7.79 0.56 26.18
N SER A 30 7.21 -0.46 26.80
CA SER A 30 7.77 -1.82 26.87
C SER A 30 8.06 -2.49 25.52
N ARG A 31 7.37 -2.08 24.45
CA ARG A 31 7.63 -2.60 23.09
C ARG A 31 8.76 -1.88 22.37
N VAL A 32 9.21 -0.75 22.92
CA VAL A 32 10.17 0.17 22.28
C VAL A 32 11.47 0.26 23.05
N MET A 33 11.42 0.14 24.38
CA MET A 33 12.59 0.27 25.24
C MET A 33 13.68 -0.77 24.95
N THR A 34 14.91 -0.40 25.21
CA THR A 34 16.04 -1.34 25.28
C THR A 34 16.02 -2.04 26.64
N THR A 35 16.01 -3.38 26.63
CA THR A 35 15.99 -4.23 27.83
C THR A 35 17.37 -4.74 28.26
N SER A 36 18.34 -4.74 27.35
CA SER A 36 19.74 -5.05 27.67
C SER A 36 20.38 -3.83 28.34
N LEU A 37 20.19 -3.74 29.65
CA LEU A 37 20.62 -2.61 30.45
C LEU A 37 22.11 -2.69 30.75
N LEU A 38 22.82 -1.60 30.41
CA LEU A 38 24.14 -1.31 30.94
C LEU A 38 23.96 -0.35 32.12
N THR A 39 24.48 -0.73 33.28
CA THR A 39 24.31 0.03 34.53
C THR A 39 25.64 0.10 35.26
N LEU A 40 25.82 1.17 36.05
CA LEU A 40 26.91 1.29 37.03
C LEU A 40 26.32 1.44 38.42
N THR A 41 27.19 1.36 39.42
CA THR A 41 26.85 1.63 40.83
C THR A 41 27.28 3.04 41.23
N PRO A 42 26.72 3.61 42.31
CA PRO A 42 27.13 4.93 42.80
C PRO A 42 28.63 5.02 43.12
N HIS A 43 29.25 3.89 43.48
CA HIS A 43 30.65 3.80 43.89
C HIS A 43 31.64 3.59 42.74
N ASN A 44 31.15 3.33 41.52
CA ASN A 44 32.01 3.33 40.33
C ASN A 44 32.59 4.74 40.11
N THR A 45 33.71 4.82 39.42
CA THR A 45 34.43 6.08 39.16
C THR A 45 33.95 6.75 37.87
N MET A 46 34.19 8.06 37.73
CA MET A 46 33.94 8.78 36.48
C MET A 46 34.80 8.26 35.31
N GLN A 47 35.96 7.68 35.59
CA GLN A 47 36.78 6.97 34.61
C GLN A 47 36.07 5.72 34.07
N GLU A 48 35.46 4.90 34.93
CA GLU A 48 34.66 3.74 34.51
C GLU A 48 33.42 4.16 33.72
N LEU A 49 32.77 5.27 34.12
CA LEU A 49 31.70 5.87 33.34
C LEU A 49 32.19 6.23 31.93
N LYS A 50 33.31 6.94 31.81
CA LYS A 50 33.90 7.31 30.52
C LYS A 50 34.15 6.10 29.63
N ASP A 51 34.75 5.06 30.19
CA ASP A 51 35.09 3.87 29.43
C ASP A 51 33.84 3.14 28.93
N LEU A 52 32.81 2.99 29.78
CA LEU A 52 31.53 2.37 29.41
C LEU A 52 30.79 3.20 28.33
N LEU A 53 30.70 4.52 28.51
CA LEU A 53 30.05 5.41 27.53
C LEU A 53 30.74 5.31 26.15
N ARG A 54 32.08 5.30 26.12
CA ARG A 54 32.86 5.20 24.90
C ARG A 54 32.74 3.82 24.24
N GLU A 55 32.90 2.75 25.02
CA GLU A 55 32.86 1.37 24.52
C GLU A 55 31.52 1.04 23.89
N HIS A 56 30.42 1.38 24.58
CA HIS A 56 29.07 1.07 24.12
C HIS A 56 28.43 2.16 23.26
N ARG A 57 29.16 3.26 23.01
CA ARG A 57 28.70 4.42 22.21
C ARG A 57 27.35 4.97 22.70
N ILE A 58 27.22 5.07 24.02
CA ILE A 58 26.02 5.63 24.68
C ILE A 58 26.38 6.95 25.37
N SER A 59 25.37 7.80 25.60
CA SER A 59 25.57 9.11 26.23
C SER A 59 25.08 9.20 27.68
N GLY A 60 24.73 8.08 28.30
CA GLY A 60 24.34 8.01 29.70
C GLY A 60 23.88 6.63 30.14
N VAL A 61 23.92 6.37 31.43
CA VAL A 61 23.69 5.06 32.02
C VAL A 61 22.84 5.21 33.29
N PRO A 62 21.87 4.32 33.54
CA PRO A 62 21.21 4.23 34.82
C PRO A 62 22.20 3.79 35.90
N ILE A 63 22.14 4.42 37.07
CA ILE A 63 22.91 4.04 38.25
C ILE A 63 22.02 3.24 39.18
N VAL A 64 22.48 2.04 39.54
CA VAL A 64 21.71 1.04 40.28
C VAL A 64 22.48 0.59 41.51
N GLU A 65 21.78 0.50 42.64
CA GLU A 65 22.32 -0.01 43.90
C GLU A 65 21.31 -0.98 44.53
N GLY A 66 21.77 -2.17 44.93
CA GLY A 66 20.86 -3.20 45.48
C GLY A 66 19.75 -3.66 44.51
N GLY A 67 19.90 -3.40 43.20
CA GLY A 67 18.87 -3.70 42.20
C GLY A 67 17.85 -2.58 41.96
N GLU A 68 17.95 -1.47 42.68
CA GLU A 68 17.08 -0.30 42.58
C GLU A 68 17.75 0.84 41.80
N LEU A 69 16.96 1.58 41.03
CA LEU A 69 17.44 2.78 40.33
C LEU A 69 17.66 3.91 41.35
N VAL A 70 18.91 4.35 41.48
CA VAL A 70 19.30 5.41 42.44
C VAL A 70 19.81 6.69 41.77
N GLY A 71 20.03 6.66 40.44
CA GLY A 71 20.45 7.84 39.72
C GLY A 71 20.57 7.62 38.21
N ILE A 72 20.97 8.68 37.51
CA ILE A 72 21.42 8.62 36.12
C ILE A 72 22.70 9.43 35.98
N ALA A 73 23.66 8.88 35.23
CA ALA A 73 24.90 9.56 34.87
C ALA A 73 25.01 9.65 33.34
N SER A 74 25.59 10.72 32.84
CA SER A 74 25.58 11.10 31.42
C SER A 74 26.92 11.66 30.96
N ILE A 75 27.02 11.94 29.66
CA ILE A 75 28.18 12.64 29.10
C ILE A 75 28.33 14.04 29.73
N GLU A 76 27.25 14.71 30.10
CA GLU A 76 27.30 16.04 30.71
C GLU A 76 27.99 15.98 32.09
N ASP A 77 27.63 14.99 32.91
CA ASP A 77 28.27 14.74 34.20
C ASP A 77 29.77 14.41 34.03
N LEU A 78 30.10 13.64 32.99
CA LEU A 78 31.49 13.34 32.64
C LEU A 78 32.27 14.58 32.19
N ILE A 79 31.64 15.50 31.44
CA ILE A 79 32.26 16.77 31.04
C ILE A 79 32.62 17.59 32.28
N HIS A 80 31.71 17.71 33.25
CA HIS A 80 31.98 18.42 34.49
C HIS A 80 33.12 17.80 35.30
N ALA A 81 33.13 16.47 35.44
CA ALA A 81 34.25 15.78 36.10
C ALA A 81 35.59 15.96 35.36
N LEU A 82 35.58 16.06 34.03
CA LEU A 82 36.78 16.34 33.22
C LEU A 82 37.29 17.77 33.42
N GLU A 83 36.39 18.76 33.47
CA GLU A 83 36.72 20.16 33.74
C GLU A 83 37.36 20.34 35.12
N GLU A 84 36.88 19.59 36.11
CA GLU A 84 37.42 19.55 37.47
C GLU A 84 38.65 18.64 37.64
N GLN A 85 39.04 17.90 36.60
CA GLN A 85 40.14 16.91 36.62
C GLN A 85 39.95 15.78 37.66
N ARG A 86 38.70 15.36 37.87
CA ARG A 86 38.24 14.45 38.93
C ARG A 86 37.70 13.13 38.37
N LEU A 87 38.46 12.46 37.51
CA LEU A 87 38.05 11.18 36.90
C LEU A 87 38.06 10.00 37.88
N ASP A 88 38.82 10.11 38.97
CA ASP A 88 38.87 9.16 40.08
C ASP A 88 37.68 9.32 41.04
N ALA A 89 36.94 10.43 40.95
CA ALA A 89 35.80 10.69 41.79
C ALA A 89 34.69 9.66 41.55
N PRO A 90 33.93 9.31 42.61
CA PRO A 90 32.83 8.38 42.49
C PRO A 90 31.61 9.02 41.83
N ILE A 91 30.87 8.25 41.05
CA ILE A 91 29.73 8.70 40.23
C ILE A 91 28.66 9.40 41.07
N TRP A 92 28.44 8.99 42.32
CA TRP A 92 27.43 9.62 43.18
C TRP A 92 27.63 11.14 43.26
N GLU A 93 28.87 11.65 43.32
CA GLU A 93 29.17 13.08 43.41
C GLU A 93 28.58 13.91 42.25
N TYR A 94 28.45 13.33 41.04
CA TYR A 94 27.98 14.04 39.84
C TYR A 94 26.60 13.60 39.35
N MET A 95 26.20 12.35 39.61
CA MET A 95 24.96 11.80 39.04
C MET A 95 23.72 12.59 39.48
N THR A 96 22.73 12.67 38.59
CA THR A 96 21.40 13.15 38.98
C THR A 96 20.74 12.11 39.88
N ARG A 97 20.33 12.50 41.09
CA ARG A 97 19.70 11.61 42.09
C ARG A 97 18.25 11.92 42.37
N GLU A 98 17.92 13.20 42.42
CA GLU A 98 16.57 13.69 42.74
C GLU A 98 15.84 14.10 41.47
N GLY A 99 14.51 13.99 41.48
CA GLY A 99 13.69 14.39 40.34
C GLY A 99 13.92 13.53 39.09
N LEU A 100 14.34 12.27 39.25
CA LEU A 100 14.57 11.36 38.13
C LEU A 100 13.33 11.24 37.24
N ILE A 101 13.52 11.59 35.97
CA ILE A 101 12.47 11.52 34.97
C ILE A 101 12.48 10.12 34.38
N THR A 102 11.44 9.35 34.72
CA THR A 102 11.30 7.96 34.32
C THR A 102 10.07 7.75 33.44
N ALA A 103 10.05 6.60 32.77
CA ALA A 103 8.90 6.10 32.03
C ALA A 103 8.37 4.81 32.67
N HIS A 104 7.07 4.55 32.51
CA HIS A 104 6.47 3.30 32.97
C HIS A 104 6.31 2.33 31.79
N ALA A 105 6.68 1.07 31.97
CA ALA A 105 6.73 0.08 30.90
C ALA A 105 5.39 -0.11 30.15
N GLN A 106 4.26 0.07 30.84
CA GLN A 106 2.93 -0.10 30.24
C GLN A 106 2.26 1.21 29.82
N GLU A 107 2.95 2.35 29.93
CA GLU A 107 2.37 3.61 29.46
C GLU A 107 2.49 3.77 27.93
N PRO A 108 1.64 4.59 27.31
CA PRO A 108 1.77 4.94 25.90
C PRO A 108 3.07 5.70 25.62
N VAL A 109 3.71 5.40 24.49
CA VAL A 109 4.92 6.09 24.03
C VAL A 109 4.72 7.61 23.94
N MET A 110 3.50 8.07 23.65
CA MET A 110 3.19 9.49 23.60
C MET A 110 3.40 10.22 24.94
N GLU A 111 3.21 9.55 26.09
CA GLU A 111 3.54 10.13 27.39
C GLU A 111 5.06 10.30 27.56
N ALA A 112 5.84 9.32 27.11
CA ALA A 112 7.30 9.42 27.12
C ALA A 112 7.79 10.55 26.19
N LEU A 113 7.22 10.68 24.98
CA LEU A 113 7.53 11.79 24.06
C LEU A 113 7.24 13.16 24.68
N ARG A 114 6.08 13.34 25.32
CA ARG A 114 5.75 14.57 26.04
C ARG A 114 6.78 14.91 27.13
N ARG A 115 7.30 13.91 27.83
CA ARG A 115 8.36 14.16 28.83
C ARG A 115 9.67 14.57 28.16
N PHE A 116 10.06 13.93 27.06
CA PHE A 116 11.25 14.35 26.30
C PHE A 116 11.14 15.81 25.83
N GLU A 117 9.98 16.22 25.30
CA GLU A 117 9.77 17.60 24.85
C GLU A 117 9.81 18.62 25.98
N LYS A 118 9.18 18.31 27.12
CA LYS A 118 9.11 19.23 28.26
C LYS A 118 10.44 19.43 28.97
N THR A 119 11.31 18.43 28.94
CA THR A 119 12.48 18.35 29.83
C THR A 119 13.80 18.44 29.07
N GLY A 120 13.78 18.23 27.75
CA GLY A 120 14.97 18.28 26.91
C GLY A 120 15.89 17.05 27.02
N ILE A 121 15.61 16.12 27.93
CA ILE A 121 16.47 14.96 28.18
C ILE A 121 16.59 14.04 26.95
N GLY A 122 17.72 13.33 26.84
CA GLY A 122 17.98 12.42 25.71
C GLY A 122 17.46 10.99 25.90
N ARG A 123 17.32 10.55 27.15
CA ARG A 123 17.03 9.17 27.55
C ARG A 123 16.24 9.15 28.86
N MET A 124 15.44 8.11 29.06
CA MET A 124 14.67 7.90 30.30
C MET A 124 14.80 6.44 30.75
N PRO A 125 15.12 6.19 32.04
CA PRO A 125 14.95 4.88 32.64
C PRO A 125 13.47 4.46 32.61
N VAL A 126 13.22 3.17 32.35
CA VAL A 126 11.88 2.59 32.31
C VAL A 126 11.69 1.68 33.51
N LEU A 127 10.65 1.95 34.28
CA LEU A 127 10.28 1.19 35.47
C LEU A 127 9.05 0.32 35.19
N ASP A 128 8.96 -0.82 35.87
CA ASP A 128 7.74 -1.62 35.93
C ASP A 128 6.75 -1.11 37.00
N ALA A 129 5.62 -1.80 37.16
CA ALA A 129 4.59 -1.43 38.12
C ALA A 129 5.04 -1.56 39.59
N ARG A 130 6.16 -2.23 39.86
CA ARG A 130 6.76 -2.38 41.18
C ARG A 130 7.89 -1.37 41.44
N GLY A 131 8.18 -0.50 40.47
CA GLY A 131 9.26 0.48 40.56
C GLY A 131 10.62 -0.06 40.11
N LYS A 132 10.71 -1.31 39.65
CA LYS A 132 11.98 -1.91 39.25
C LYS A 132 12.41 -1.42 37.87
N LEU A 133 13.70 -1.13 37.70
CA LEU A 133 14.28 -0.80 36.40
C LEU A 133 14.21 -2.01 35.45
N VAL A 134 13.50 -1.84 34.34
CA VAL A 134 13.28 -2.90 33.32
C VAL A 134 13.73 -2.51 31.92
N GLY A 135 14.09 -1.25 31.70
CA GLY A 135 14.63 -0.82 30.41
C GLY A 135 15.09 0.63 30.42
N ILE A 136 15.57 1.07 29.26
CA ILE A 136 15.85 2.47 28.98
C ILE A 136 15.23 2.80 27.62
N ILE A 137 14.67 4.00 27.48
CA ILE A 137 14.10 4.48 26.23
C ILE A 137 14.73 5.81 25.83
N THR A 138 14.97 5.98 24.54
CA THR A 138 15.48 7.21 23.93
C THR A 138 14.53 7.72 22.85
N ARG A 139 14.71 8.97 22.42
CA ARG A 139 14.01 9.51 21.24
C ARG A 139 14.25 8.65 20.00
N GLY A 140 15.49 8.18 19.81
CA GLY A 140 15.88 7.32 18.69
C GLY A 140 15.14 5.99 18.68
N ASP A 141 15.00 5.34 19.84
CA ASP A 141 14.25 4.08 19.96
C ASP A 141 12.79 4.26 19.52
N ILE A 142 12.17 5.37 19.96
CA ILE A 142 10.80 5.72 19.59
C ILE A 142 10.70 5.97 18.09
N THR A 143 11.61 6.74 17.50
CA THR A 143 11.63 6.98 16.05
C THR A 143 11.74 5.67 15.27
N VAL A 144 12.67 4.80 15.62
CA VAL A 144 12.87 3.50 14.96
C VAL A 144 11.62 2.63 15.11
N ALA A 145 11.02 2.57 16.31
CA ALA A 145 9.82 1.78 16.54
C ALA A 145 8.60 2.31 15.76
N LEU A 146 8.42 3.64 15.69
CA LEU A 146 7.35 4.24 14.91
C LEU A 146 7.53 3.99 13.40
N LEU A 147 8.76 4.09 12.89
CA LEU A 147 9.06 3.77 11.49
C LEU A 147 8.76 2.31 11.17
N ARG A 148 9.14 1.37 12.05
CA ARG A 148 8.82 -0.05 11.90
C ARG A 148 7.31 -0.30 11.92
N ALA A 149 6.61 0.30 12.87
CA ALA A 149 5.16 0.16 12.96
C ALA A 149 4.42 0.78 11.77
N LEU A 150 4.91 1.90 11.22
CA LEU A 150 4.40 2.47 9.97
C LEU A 150 4.66 1.55 8.78
N GLN A 151 5.85 0.95 8.70
CA GLN A 151 6.18 -0.02 7.66
C GLN A 151 5.29 -1.26 7.76
N GLU A 152 5.00 -1.76 8.97
CA GLU A 152 4.05 -2.86 9.19
C GLU A 152 2.64 -2.48 8.73
N LEU A 153 2.16 -1.29 9.10
CA LEU A 153 0.85 -0.80 8.64
C LEU A 153 0.80 -0.62 7.12
N TYR A 154 1.89 -0.16 6.52
CA TYR A 154 2.02 -0.04 5.07
C TYR A 154 2.01 -1.42 4.43
N ASN A 155 2.81 -2.37 4.92
CA ASN A 155 2.85 -3.75 4.44
C ASN A 155 1.50 -4.45 4.62
N GLU A 156 0.76 -4.19 5.70
CA GLU A 156 -0.59 -4.69 5.91
C GLU A 156 -1.59 -4.05 4.95
N ALA A 157 -1.47 -2.74 4.71
CA ALA A 157 -2.30 -2.02 3.75
C ALA A 157 -2.01 -2.48 2.32
N GLU A 158 -0.74 -2.72 1.98
CA GLU A 158 -0.32 -3.35 0.74
C GLU A 158 -0.79 -4.79 0.67
N ALA A 159 -0.68 -5.61 1.72
CA ALA A 159 -1.19 -6.98 1.74
C ALA A 159 -2.72 -7.01 1.59
N ALA A 160 -3.43 -6.03 2.16
CA ALA A 160 -4.86 -5.85 2.00
C ALA A 160 -5.24 -5.32 0.60
N GLN A 161 -4.43 -4.44 0.02
CA GLN A 161 -4.52 -3.95 -1.36
C GLN A 161 -3.98 -4.93 -2.39
N ALA A 162 -3.24 -5.95 -1.97
CA ALA A 162 -2.73 -7.07 -2.74
C ALA A 162 -3.68 -8.27 -2.67
N ARG A 163 -4.80 -8.19 -1.93
CA ARG A 163 -5.90 -9.18 -2.04
C ARG A 163 -6.65 -9.20 -3.39
N PRO A 164 -6.65 -8.17 -4.25
CA PRO A 164 -7.01 -8.33 -5.67
C PRO A 164 -5.98 -9.21 -6.41
N HIS A 165 -4.69 -9.13 -6.06
CA HIS A 165 -3.61 -9.89 -6.72
C HIS A 165 -3.41 -11.31 -6.18
N ARG A 166 -3.54 -11.54 -4.86
CA ARG A 166 -3.48 -12.89 -4.24
C ARG A 166 -4.79 -13.67 -4.26
N PHE A 167 -5.89 -13.10 -4.75
CA PHE A 167 -7.04 -13.92 -5.12
C PHE A 167 -6.65 -14.94 -6.22
N PHE A 168 -5.64 -14.63 -7.04
CA PHE A 168 -5.18 -15.52 -8.10
C PHE A 168 -4.02 -16.44 -7.69
N GLU A 169 -3.17 -16.06 -6.73
CA GLU A 169 -2.02 -16.89 -6.31
C GLU A 169 -2.38 -18.00 -5.31
N ALA A 170 -3.35 -17.79 -4.42
CA ALA A 170 -3.77 -18.82 -3.45
C ALA A 170 -4.71 -19.88 -4.04
N LEU A 171 -5.10 -19.74 -5.31
CA LEU A 171 -5.91 -20.70 -6.04
C LEU A 171 -5.02 -21.44 -7.05
N VAL A 172 -4.15 -22.30 -6.54
CA VAL A 172 -3.54 -23.36 -7.36
C VAL A 172 -4.64 -24.37 -7.70
N SER A 173 -5.43 -24.03 -8.69
CA SER A 173 -6.28 -24.93 -9.47
C SER A 173 -6.44 -24.30 -10.85
N ASP A 174 -6.21 -25.08 -11.90
CA ASP A 174 -5.92 -24.67 -13.29
C ASP A 174 -6.87 -23.68 -13.99
N ARG A 175 -7.97 -23.19 -13.39
CA ARG A 175 -9.00 -22.40 -14.11
C ARG A 175 -9.77 -21.36 -13.27
N THR A 176 -9.15 -20.67 -12.33
CA THR A 176 -9.84 -19.53 -11.68
C THR A 176 -9.99 -18.37 -12.66
N ARG A 177 -11.24 -18.02 -12.98
CA ARG A 177 -11.60 -16.87 -13.81
C ARG A 177 -12.66 -16.06 -13.11
N VAL A 178 -12.51 -14.74 -13.07
CA VAL A 178 -13.58 -13.86 -12.60
C VAL A 178 -14.53 -13.64 -13.76
N LYS A 179 -15.82 -13.97 -13.59
CA LYS A 179 -16.87 -13.71 -14.59
C LYS A 179 -17.76 -12.58 -14.10
N LEU A 180 -17.68 -11.44 -14.77
CA LEU A 180 -18.64 -10.34 -14.59
C LEU A 180 -19.75 -10.49 -15.62
N ARG A 181 -21.01 -10.41 -15.18
CA ARG A 181 -22.19 -10.58 -16.03
C ARG A 181 -23.04 -9.32 -15.96
N TYR A 182 -23.31 -8.72 -17.11
CA TYR A 182 -24.14 -7.52 -17.24
C TYR A 182 -25.27 -7.80 -18.22
N ARG A 183 -26.51 -7.57 -17.77
CA ARG A 183 -27.67 -7.64 -18.64
C ARG A 183 -27.86 -6.26 -19.28
N VAL A 184 -27.89 -6.23 -20.60
CA VAL A 184 -28.08 -5.02 -21.40
C VAL A 184 -29.49 -5.11 -21.99
N ARG A 185 -30.26 -4.02 -21.91
CA ARG A 185 -31.63 -3.95 -22.45
C ARG A 185 -31.65 -3.16 -23.75
N ARG A 186 -32.48 -3.56 -24.71
CA ARG A 186 -32.69 -2.80 -25.94
C ARG A 186 -33.18 -1.39 -25.63
N GLY A 187 -32.63 -0.39 -26.33
CA GLY A 187 -33.07 1.00 -26.24
C GLY A 187 -32.72 1.73 -24.93
N ASP A 188 -32.01 1.09 -23.99
CA ASP A 188 -31.59 1.70 -22.72
C ASP A 188 -30.36 2.61 -22.90
N PHE A 189 -30.52 3.67 -23.68
CA PHE A 189 -29.45 4.64 -23.95
C PHE A 189 -29.05 5.44 -22.69
N ALA A 190 -29.94 5.56 -21.70
CA ALA A 190 -29.69 6.28 -20.46
C ALA A 190 -28.57 5.63 -19.63
N HIS A 191 -28.42 4.30 -19.70
CA HIS A 191 -27.37 3.55 -18.99
C HIS A 191 -26.26 3.04 -19.94
N ALA A 192 -26.21 3.55 -21.16
CA ALA A 192 -25.19 3.16 -22.14
C ALA A 192 -23.76 3.37 -21.59
N GLY A 193 -22.95 2.32 -21.62
CA GLY A 193 -21.56 2.37 -21.18
C GLY A 193 -21.34 2.13 -19.68
N GLU A 194 -22.42 1.87 -18.92
CA GLU A 194 -22.31 1.53 -17.50
C GLU A 194 -21.56 0.21 -17.31
N ALA A 195 -21.85 -0.80 -18.15
CA ALA A 195 -21.18 -2.10 -18.07
C ALA A 195 -19.69 -1.96 -18.43
N SER A 196 -19.37 -1.29 -19.54
CA SER A 196 -17.99 -0.96 -19.91
C SER A 196 -17.22 -0.22 -18.80
N SER A 197 -17.85 0.79 -18.18
CA SER A 197 -17.24 1.58 -17.10
C SER A 197 -16.99 0.74 -15.84
N LYS A 198 -17.89 -0.18 -15.51
CA LYS A 198 -17.69 -1.15 -14.41
C LYS A 198 -16.56 -2.14 -14.73
N ILE A 199 -16.48 -2.63 -15.98
CA ILE A 199 -15.39 -3.50 -16.43
C ILE A 199 -14.04 -2.77 -16.35
N LYS A 200 -13.94 -1.54 -16.86
CA LYS A 200 -12.72 -0.72 -16.78
C LYS A 200 -12.22 -0.53 -15.35
N ARG A 201 -13.14 -0.18 -14.43
CA ARG A 201 -12.81 -0.03 -13.01
C ARG A 201 -12.33 -1.33 -12.40
N ALA A 202 -13.01 -2.44 -12.68
CA ALA A 202 -12.61 -3.76 -12.21
C ALA A 202 -11.20 -4.13 -12.70
N LEU A 203 -10.89 -3.86 -13.98
CA LEU A 203 -9.57 -4.11 -14.57
C LEU A 203 -8.45 -3.32 -13.87
N LEU A 204 -8.66 -2.02 -13.64
CA LEU A 204 -7.68 -1.19 -12.94
C LEU A 204 -7.49 -1.64 -11.48
N GLN A 205 -8.58 -2.06 -10.81
CA GLN A 205 -8.54 -2.57 -9.44
C GLN A 205 -7.80 -3.91 -9.30
N ILE A 206 -7.72 -4.71 -10.37
CA ILE A 206 -6.95 -5.96 -10.40
C ILE A 206 -5.56 -5.79 -11.02
N GLY A 207 -5.11 -4.54 -11.20
CA GLY A 207 -3.77 -4.18 -11.66
C GLY A 207 -3.52 -4.34 -13.16
N ALA A 208 -4.56 -4.33 -14.00
CA ALA A 208 -4.35 -4.20 -15.45
C ALA A 208 -3.74 -2.82 -15.78
N SER A 209 -2.82 -2.78 -16.75
CA SER A 209 -2.22 -1.52 -17.19
C SER A 209 -3.29 -0.54 -17.70
N PRO A 210 -3.10 0.78 -17.52
CA PRO A 210 -4.04 1.79 -18.02
C PRO A 210 -4.35 1.66 -19.52
N GLN A 211 -3.35 1.26 -20.31
CA GLN A 211 -3.48 1.03 -21.75
C GLN A 211 -4.38 -0.16 -22.04
N LEU A 212 -4.19 -1.28 -21.34
CA LEU A 212 -5.02 -2.48 -21.48
C LEU A 212 -6.46 -2.19 -21.04
N ALA A 213 -6.64 -1.56 -19.87
CA ALA A 213 -7.95 -1.20 -19.36
C ALA A 213 -8.72 -0.27 -20.32
N ARG A 214 -8.01 0.68 -20.97
CA ARG A 214 -8.60 1.56 -21.99
C ARG A 214 -9.07 0.78 -23.22
N ARG A 215 -8.22 -0.11 -23.78
CA ARG A 215 -8.56 -0.94 -24.94
C ARG A 215 -9.79 -1.81 -24.68
N VAL A 216 -9.84 -2.48 -23.53
CA VAL A 216 -10.98 -3.33 -23.15
C VAL A 216 -12.25 -2.51 -22.95
N ALA A 217 -12.16 -1.34 -22.31
CA ALA A 217 -13.32 -0.47 -22.09
C ALA A 217 -13.94 0.02 -23.41
N ILE A 218 -13.12 0.44 -24.37
CA ILE A 218 -13.61 0.87 -25.69
C ILE A 218 -14.34 -0.27 -26.39
N ALA A 219 -13.73 -1.45 -26.45
CA ALA A 219 -14.35 -2.61 -27.11
C ALA A 219 -15.63 -3.09 -26.39
N ALA A 220 -15.64 -3.07 -25.06
CA ALA A 220 -16.82 -3.40 -24.28
C ALA A 220 -17.97 -2.40 -24.47
N TYR A 221 -17.65 -1.11 -24.60
CA TYR A 221 -18.63 -0.05 -24.86
C TYR A 221 -19.29 -0.25 -26.22
N GLU A 222 -18.50 -0.49 -27.28
CA GLU A 222 -19.03 -0.75 -28.62
C GLU A 222 -19.88 -2.04 -28.66
N ALA A 223 -19.46 -3.08 -27.94
CA ALA A 223 -20.22 -4.33 -27.85
C ALA A 223 -21.53 -4.14 -27.06
N GLU A 224 -21.52 -3.32 -26.01
CA GLU A 224 -22.70 -2.93 -25.24
C GLU A 224 -23.69 -2.13 -26.10
N MET A 225 -23.21 -1.15 -26.86
CA MET A 225 -24.04 -0.37 -27.79
C MET A 225 -24.68 -1.25 -28.87
N ASN A 226 -23.94 -2.23 -29.41
CA ASN A 226 -24.50 -3.16 -30.38
C ASN A 226 -25.68 -3.96 -29.80
N LEU A 227 -25.60 -4.36 -28.51
CA LEU A 227 -26.70 -5.01 -27.83
C LEU A 227 -27.90 -4.07 -27.64
N ILE A 228 -27.68 -2.79 -27.35
CA ILE A 228 -28.75 -1.79 -27.17
C ILE A 228 -29.47 -1.51 -28.50
N ILE A 229 -28.73 -1.42 -29.61
CA ILE A 229 -29.23 -0.94 -30.90
C ILE A 229 -29.80 -2.06 -31.78
N HIS A 230 -29.07 -3.18 -31.91
CA HIS A 230 -29.30 -4.16 -33.00
C HIS A 230 -29.99 -5.45 -32.55
N THR A 231 -30.53 -5.51 -31.33
CA THR A 231 -31.19 -6.71 -30.78
C THR A 231 -32.66 -6.46 -30.49
N ASP A 232 -33.44 -7.53 -30.26
CA ASP A 232 -34.87 -7.42 -29.98
C ASP A 232 -35.19 -7.13 -28.51
N GLU A 233 -34.46 -7.75 -27.58
CA GLU A 233 -34.68 -7.63 -26.13
C GLU A 233 -33.44 -7.14 -25.36
N GLY A 234 -32.34 -6.88 -26.07
CA GLY A 234 -31.02 -6.72 -25.48
C GLY A 234 -30.25 -8.04 -25.45
N GLY A 235 -29.34 -8.16 -24.48
CA GLY A 235 -28.53 -9.35 -24.35
C GLY A 235 -27.65 -9.35 -23.11
N LEU A 236 -26.57 -10.11 -23.19
CA LEU A 236 -25.64 -10.36 -22.10
C LEU A 236 -24.24 -9.94 -22.52
N LEU A 237 -23.64 -9.05 -21.73
CA LEU A 237 -22.22 -8.75 -21.79
C LEU A 237 -21.50 -9.48 -20.65
N LEU A 238 -20.53 -10.31 -21.01
CA LEU A 238 -19.71 -11.10 -20.11
C LEU A 238 -18.27 -10.63 -20.20
N ALA A 239 -17.64 -10.34 -19.06
CA ALA A 239 -16.19 -10.19 -18.99
C ALA A 239 -15.59 -11.36 -18.21
N GLN A 240 -14.70 -12.13 -18.85
CA GLN A 240 -13.93 -13.18 -18.21
C GLN A 240 -12.50 -12.69 -18.03
N LEU A 241 -12.10 -12.50 -16.77
CA LEU A 241 -10.78 -12.01 -16.41
C LEU A 241 -9.92 -13.19 -15.98
N ARG A 242 -8.77 -13.36 -16.64
CA ARG A 242 -7.75 -14.36 -16.32
C ARG A 242 -6.37 -13.68 -16.26
N PRO A 243 -5.39 -14.28 -15.56
CA PRO A 243 -4.03 -13.73 -15.51
C PRO A 243 -3.39 -13.57 -16.89
N ASP A 244 -3.66 -14.48 -17.82
CA ASP A 244 -3.05 -14.52 -19.16
C ASP A 244 -3.84 -13.74 -20.22
N ARG A 245 -5.14 -13.52 -19.99
CA ARG A 245 -6.04 -12.90 -20.99
C ARG A 245 -7.36 -12.41 -20.41
N ILE A 246 -7.92 -11.40 -21.05
CA ILE A 246 -9.28 -10.88 -20.82
C ILE A 246 -10.15 -11.25 -22.02
N ILE A 247 -11.34 -11.77 -21.76
CA ILE A 247 -12.31 -12.14 -22.80
C ILE A 247 -13.62 -11.40 -22.55
N ILE A 248 -14.03 -10.56 -23.50
CA ILE A 248 -15.36 -9.95 -23.53
C ILE A 248 -16.25 -10.76 -24.47
N VAL A 249 -17.44 -11.15 -24.01
CA VAL A 249 -18.45 -11.82 -24.84
C VAL A 249 -19.73 -11.01 -24.79
N ALA A 250 -20.20 -10.53 -25.94
CA ALA A 250 -21.55 -10.01 -26.10
C ALA A 250 -22.40 -11.08 -26.80
N GLN A 251 -23.56 -11.40 -26.21
CA GLN A 251 -24.45 -12.42 -26.76
C GLN A 251 -25.91 -12.01 -26.61
N ASP A 252 -26.68 -12.19 -27.67
CA ASP A 252 -28.12 -11.97 -27.71
C ASP A 252 -28.87 -13.20 -28.26
N ARG A 253 -30.20 -13.13 -28.18
CA ARG A 253 -31.15 -14.01 -28.87
C ARG A 253 -32.08 -13.12 -29.71
N GLY A 254 -31.51 -12.45 -30.70
CA GLY A 254 -32.21 -11.49 -31.55
C GLY A 254 -32.18 -11.88 -33.04
N PRO A 255 -32.27 -10.89 -33.95
CA PRO A 255 -32.52 -11.14 -35.37
C PRO A 255 -31.35 -11.80 -36.10
N GLY A 256 -30.15 -11.73 -35.53
CA GLY A 256 -28.92 -12.15 -36.19
C GLY A 256 -28.48 -11.18 -37.30
N ILE A 257 -27.32 -11.44 -37.87
CA ILE A 257 -26.67 -10.65 -38.92
C ILE A 257 -26.68 -11.51 -40.19
N PRO A 258 -27.45 -11.13 -41.23
CA PRO A 258 -27.53 -11.90 -42.47
C PRO A 258 -26.18 -12.02 -43.22
N ASP A 259 -25.42 -10.92 -43.26
CA ASP A 259 -24.08 -10.88 -43.85
C ASP A 259 -23.09 -10.24 -42.87
N VAL A 260 -22.30 -11.10 -42.21
CA VAL A 260 -21.29 -10.70 -41.24
C VAL A 260 -20.15 -9.91 -41.90
N SER A 261 -19.81 -10.23 -43.16
CA SER A 261 -18.75 -9.54 -43.89
C SER A 261 -19.15 -8.11 -44.23
N LEU A 262 -20.41 -7.91 -44.61
CA LEU A 262 -20.97 -6.58 -44.83
C LEU A 262 -21.05 -5.77 -43.54
N ALA A 263 -21.49 -6.39 -42.43
CA ALA A 263 -21.60 -5.74 -41.13
C ALA A 263 -20.26 -5.21 -40.59
N ARG A 264 -19.13 -5.78 -40.99
CA ARG A 264 -17.78 -5.34 -40.61
C ARG A 264 -17.27 -4.15 -41.43
N ARG A 265 -17.94 -3.76 -42.52
CA ARG A 265 -17.47 -2.65 -43.36
C ARG A 265 -17.65 -1.33 -42.61
N PRO A 266 -16.61 -0.48 -42.51
CA PRO A 266 -16.72 0.84 -41.90
C PRO A 266 -17.87 1.65 -42.52
N GLY A 267 -18.70 2.24 -41.67
CA GLY A 267 -19.84 3.06 -42.08
C GLY A 267 -21.12 2.29 -42.40
N TYR A 268 -21.09 0.95 -42.43
CA TYR A 268 -22.30 0.15 -42.60
C TYR A 268 -23.04 -0.01 -41.27
N SER A 269 -24.34 0.30 -41.26
CA SER A 269 -25.17 0.23 -40.06
C SER A 269 -26.63 -0.03 -40.41
N THR A 270 -27.28 -0.91 -39.64
CA THR A 270 -28.72 -1.17 -39.71
C THR A 270 -29.51 -0.38 -38.65
N ALA A 271 -28.88 0.57 -37.97
CA ALA A 271 -29.54 1.43 -36.98
C ALA A 271 -30.58 2.34 -37.65
N SER A 272 -31.71 2.58 -36.97
CA SER A 272 -32.74 3.52 -37.40
C SER A 272 -32.23 4.96 -37.43
N GLU A 273 -32.94 5.84 -38.15
CA GLU A 273 -32.60 7.26 -38.26
C GLU A 273 -32.60 7.95 -36.89
N GLU A 274 -33.59 7.67 -36.04
CA GLU A 274 -33.67 8.16 -34.66
C GLU A 274 -32.41 7.81 -33.83
N VAL A 275 -31.85 6.60 -33.99
CA VAL A 275 -30.63 6.19 -33.27
C VAL A 275 -29.40 6.93 -33.80
N ARG A 276 -29.38 7.26 -35.09
CA ARG A 276 -28.29 8.03 -35.73
C ARG A 276 -28.32 9.50 -35.32
N GLU A 277 -29.50 10.08 -35.18
CA GLU A 277 -29.68 11.45 -34.68
C GLU A 277 -29.21 11.61 -33.23
N LEU A 278 -29.34 10.56 -32.41
CA LEU A 278 -28.77 10.51 -31.06
C LEU A 278 -27.23 10.39 -31.05
N GLY A 279 -26.58 10.36 -32.21
CA GLY A 279 -25.12 10.26 -32.36
C GLY A 279 -24.57 8.84 -32.29
N PHE A 280 -25.43 7.81 -32.33
CA PHE A 280 -25.04 6.40 -32.29
C PHE A 280 -25.21 5.71 -33.64
N GLY A 281 -24.71 4.48 -33.80
CA GLY A 281 -25.01 3.69 -34.99
C GLY A 281 -24.38 4.20 -36.31
N ALA A 282 -23.26 4.92 -36.24
CA ALA A 282 -22.49 5.37 -37.41
C ALA A 282 -21.76 4.24 -38.18
N GLY A 283 -21.94 2.97 -37.78
CA GLY A 283 -21.33 1.82 -38.46
C GLY A 283 -19.83 1.63 -38.19
N MET A 284 -19.33 2.16 -37.08
CA MET A 284 -17.90 2.07 -36.70
C MET A 284 -17.61 1.04 -35.59
N GLY A 285 -18.65 0.51 -34.93
CA GLY A 285 -18.48 -0.25 -33.69
C GLY A 285 -17.63 -1.52 -33.84
N LEU A 286 -17.93 -2.38 -34.82
CA LEU A 286 -17.15 -3.61 -35.05
C LEU A 286 -15.69 -3.31 -35.45
N THR A 287 -15.47 -2.27 -36.26
CA THR A 287 -14.13 -1.81 -36.66
C THR A 287 -13.33 -1.28 -35.46
N ASN A 288 -13.98 -0.52 -34.57
CA ASN A 288 -13.35 0.00 -33.35
C ASN A 288 -12.95 -1.12 -32.39
N ILE A 289 -13.80 -2.16 -32.28
CA ILE A 289 -13.50 -3.37 -31.52
C ILE A 289 -12.28 -4.08 -32.10
N GLU A 290 -12.26 -4.29 -33.41
CA GLU A 290 -11.16 -4.99 -34.11
C GLU A 290 -9.82 -4.27 -33.95
N ARG A 291 -9.81 -2.92 -33.97
CA ARG A 291 -8.61 -2.11 -33.71
C ARG A 291 -8.09 -2.22 -32.28
N CYS A 292 -8.97 -2.46 -31.31
CA CYS A 292 -8.59 -2.54 -29.90
C CYS A 292 -8.17 -3.95 -29.48
N ALA A 293 -8.76 -4.99 -30.08
CA ALA A 293 -8.62 -6.38 -29.66
C ALA A 293 -7.38 -7.07 -30.22
N ASP A 294 -6.86 -8.07 -29.51
CA ASP A 294 -5.81 -8.94 -30.07
C ASP A 294 -6.43 -10.06 -30.94
N ARG A 295 -7.65 -10.48 -30.60
CA ARG A 295 -8.45 -11.38 -31.44
C ARG A 295 -9.93 -11.07 -31.29
N MET A 296 -10.66 -11.15 -32.39
CA MET A 296 -12.10 -10.99 -32.44
C MET A 296 -12.73 -12.17 -33.20
N SER A 297 -13.86 -12.67 -32.72
CA SER A 297 -14.62 -13.73 -33.38
C SER A 297 -16.12 -13.45 -33.25
N LEU A 298 -16.82 -13.50 -34.38
CA LEU A 298 -18.22 -13.13 -34.48
C LEU A 298 -18.97 -14.27 -35.15
N TRP A 299 -19.96 -14.82 -34.45
CA TRP A 299 -20.86 -15.85 -34.94
C TRP A 299 -22.28 -15.29 -34.91
N SER A 300 -23.00 -15.41 -36.02
CA SER A 300 -24.38 -14.94 -36.11
C SER A 300 -25.17 -15.82 -37.06
N ALA A 301 -26.44 -16.06 -36.72
CA ALA A 301 -27.38 -16.74 -37.60
C ALA A 301 -28.73 -16.02 -37.54
N VAL A 302 -29.33 -15.82 -38.71
CA VAL A 302 -30.61 -15.11 -38.86
C VAL A 302 -31.70 -15.83 -38.07
N GLY A 303 -32.39 -15.10 -37.20
CA GLY A 303 -33.45 -15.62 -36.33
C GLY A 303 -32.97 -16.40 -35.10
N VAL A 304 -31.65 -16.52 -34.88
CA VAL A 304 -31.07 -17.22 -33.71
C VAL A 304 -30.37 -16.25 -32.76
N GLY A 305 -29.72 -15.22 -33.31
CA GLY A 305 -28.99 -14.19 -32.56
C GLY A 305 -27.51 -14.15 -32.88
N THR A 306 -26.79 -13.31 -32.15
CA THR A 306 -25.37 -13.05 -32.37
C THR A 306 -24.54 -13.34 -31.13
N ARG A 307 -23.31 -13.84 -31.34
CA ARG A 307 -22.28 -14.00 -30.33
C ARG A 307 -20.99 -13.36 -30.83
N LEU A 308 -20.54 -12.34 -30.14
CA LEU A 308 -19.27 -11.66 -30.35
C LEU A 308 -18.32 -11.99 -29.20
N GLU A 309 -17.13 -12.49 -29.52
CA GLU A 309 -16.06 -12.76 -28.57
C GLU A 309 -14.83 -11.91 -28.92
N ILE A 310 -14.27 -11.25 -27.91
CA ILE A 310 -13.17 -10.30 -28.03
C ILE A 310 -12.12 -10.69 -27.00
N VAL A 311 -10.88 -10.91 -27.43
CA VAL A 311 -9.79 -11.39 -26.60
C VAL A 311 -8.67 -10.36 -26.55
N PHE A 312 -8.14 -10.15 -25.35
CA PHE A 312 -6.98 -9.33 -25.06
C PHE A 312 -5.96 -10.17 -24.27
N TYR A 313 -4.72 -10.24 -24.72
CA TYR A 313 -3.63 -10.90 -24.00
C TYR A 313 -3.01 -9.93 -22.98
N VAL A 314 -2.69 -10.46 -21.80
CA VAL A 314 -1.96 -9.73 -20.78
C VAL A 314 -0.49 -10.06 -20.96
N ALA A 315 0.33 -9.06 -21.27
CA ALA A 315 1.77 -9.26 -21.35
C ALA A 315 2.32 -9.57 -19.94
N PRO A 316 3.20 -10.57 -19.77
CA PRO A 316 3.94 -10.71 -18.52
C PRO A 316 4.80 -9.46 -18.31
N GLU A 317 4.81 -8.91 -17.09
CA GLU A 317 5.63 -7.75 -16.76
C GLU A 317 7.10 -8.03 -17.15
N GLU A 318 7.68 -7.19 -18.01
CA GLU A 318 9.13 -7.10 -18.12
C GLU A 318 9.63 -6.67 -16.75
N LYS A 319 10.34 -7.57 -16.07
CA LYS A 319 11.04 -7.26 -14.83
C LYS A 319 11.84 -5.98 -15.06
N THR A 320 11.49 -4.91 -14.37
CA THR A 320 12.29 -3.71 -14.29
C THR A 320 13.67 -4.13 -13.78
N GLU A 321 14.65 -4.20 -14.67
CA GLU A 321 16.05 -4.39 -14.29
C GLU A 321 16.42 -3.27 -13.31
N ASP A 322 16.94 -3.68 -12.16
CA ASP A 322 17.67 -2.83 -11.24
C ASP A 322 18.70 -2.03 -12.05
N ARG A 323 18.40 -0.76 -12.32
CA ARG A 323 19.40 0.18 -12.82
C ARG A 323 20.34 0.47 -11.66
N GLU A 324 21.46 -0.26 -11.62
CA GLU A 324 22.63 0.15 -10.86
C GLU A 324 22.95 1.63 -11.14
N PRO A 325 23.27 2.43 -10.11
CA PRO A 325 23.69 3.81 -10.33
C PRO A 325 24.99 3.83 -11.14
N PRO A 326 25.18 4.82 -12.03
CA PRO A 326 26.35 4.88 -12.90
C PRO A 326 27.62 4.98 -12.04
N GLN A 327 28.50 3.99 -12.18
CA GLN A 327 29.85 4.03 -11.64
C GLN A 327 30.57 5.26 -12.19
N GLY A 328 31.23 5.98 -11.28
CA GLY A 328 31.88 7.25 -11.52
C GLY A 328 32.82 7.22 -12.73
N ARG A 329 32.71 8.25 -13.58
CA ARG A 329 33.73 8.54 -14.59
C ARG A 329 35.02 8.89 -13.87
N GLY A 330 36.08 8.19 -14.26
CA GLY A 330 37.42 8.33 -13.72
C GLY A 330 37.99 9.73 -13.87
N GLU A 331 38.88 10.03 -12.93
CA GLU A 331 39.82 11.13 -12.95
C GLU A 331 40.60 11.16 -14.29
N PRO A 332 40.87 12.35 -14.84
CA PRO A 332 41.77 12.47 -15.98
C PRO A 332 43.23 12.27 -15.52
N PRO A 333 44.12 11.79 -16.41
CA PRO A 333 45.49 11.50 -16.04
C PRO A 333 46.27 12.78 -15.74
N SER A 334 47.03 12.74 -14.66
CA SER A 334 48.21 13.57 -14.46
C SER A 334 49.20 13.31 -15.59
N ASP A 335 49.65 14.38 -16.27
CA ASP A 335 51.07 14.68 -16.44
C ASP A 335 51.30 15.94 -17.30
N VAL A 336 52.36 16.65 -16.89
CA VAL A 336 53.07 17.82 -17.48
C VAL A 336 52.61 19.21 -17.03
#